data_AF-A0A946CDG0-F1
#
_entry.id   AF-A0A946CDG0-F1
#
_cell.length_a   1.000
_cell.length_b   1.000
_cell.length_c   1.000
_cell.angle_alpha   90.00
_cell.angle_beta   90.00
_cell.angle_gamma   90.00
#
_symmetry.space_group_name_H-M   'P 1'
#
loop_
_entity.id
_entity.type
_entity.pdbx_description
1 polymer ?
#
loop_
_entity_poly.entity_id
_entity_poly.type
_entity_poly.pdbx_seq_one_letter_code
_entity_poly.pdbx_strand_id
1 'polypeptide(L)'
;VVYINNSAGGSTYGRYVVIKHDWNCGPFYSLYAHLSRVSAKVGDKVIGGTPIAIMGYSGTGISRTRAHLHLELCMLSTKNFTDWIGTKAPHGIYDGRNLIGVDLASLFLATKESDKVTLPKFLESASPYFKVAIPRKDELEITKRYPWLKKGDHNSDSPSFEISFTDSGIPLSVVPSHRKVTKATITFVRTTRSKHEFYTRGRLTGIGRKATLTRNGRKFVALFTNEYTKP
;
A
#
# COMPACT_ATOMS: atom_id res chain seq x y z
N VAL A 1 -11.34 -13.78 7.03
CA VAL A 1 -9.91 -13.93 7.40
C VAL A 1 -9.18 -14.61 6.26
N VAL A 2 -8.14 -13.98 5.71
CA VAL A 2 -7.44 -14.49 4.52
C VAL A 2 -6.03 -15.00 4.80
N TYR A 3 -5.43 -14.60 5.92
CA TYR A 3 -4.11 -15.06 6.30
C TYR A 3 -3.90 -15.00 7.80
N ILE A 4 -3.13 -15.95 8.33
CA ILE A 4 -2.69 -15.99 9.72
C ILE A 4 -1.23 -16.43 9.76
N ASN A 5 -0.37 -15.64 10.40
CA ASN A 5 0.91 -16.11 10.89
C ASN A 5 0.79 -16.47 12.38
N ASN A 6 0.91 -17.75 12.71
CA ASN A 6 0.89 -18.24 14.10
C ASN A 6 2.27 -18.28 14.75
N SER A 7 3.34 -18.03 13.99
CA SER A 7 4.71 -18.01 14.50
C SER A 7 5.06 -16.66 15.13
N ALA A 8 5.43 -16.69 16.42
CA ALA A 8 5.82 -15.48 17.17
C ALA A 8 7.09 -14.80 16.64
N GLY A 9 8.00 -15.57 16.02
CA GLY A 9 9.25 -15.08 15.44
C GLY A 9 9.30 -15.16 13.91
N GLY A 10 8.23 -15.64 13.26
CA GLY A 10 8.19 -15.82 11.80
C GLY A 10 8.09 -14.54 10.99
N SER A 11 7.92 -13.39 11.66
CA SER A 11 7.79 -12.06 11.06
C SER A 11 8.20 -11.00 12.07
N THR A 12 8.61 -9.82 11.59
CA THR A 12 8.76 -8.64 12.45
C THR A 12 7.45 -8.25 13.15
N TYR A 13 6.31 -8.57 12.52
CA TYR A 13 4.97 -8.41 13.11
C TYR A 13 4.62 -9.45 14.19
N GLY A 14 5.44 -10.49 14.36
CA GLY A 14 5.13 -11.62 15.22
C GLY A 14 3.92 -12.39 14.71
N ARG A 15 3.04 -12.79 15.62
CA ARG A 15 1.75 -13.38 15.24
C ARG A 15 0.85 -12.28 14.70
N TYR A 16 0.26 -12.50 13.53
CA TYR A 16 -0.66 -11.55 12.93
C TYR A 16 -1.76 -12.21 12.11
N VAL A 17 -2.87 -11.49 11.96
CA VAL A 17 -4.04 -11.88 11.18
C VAL A 17 -4.27 -10.83 10.09
N VAL A 18 -4.56 -11.27 8.87
CA VAL A 18 -5.01 -10.40 7.79
C VAL A 18 -6.45 -10.72 7.42
N ILE A 19 -7.27 -9.68 7.34
CA ILE A 19 -8.69 -9.76 6.98
C ILE A 19 -8.91 -8.96 5.70
N LYS A 20 -9.42 -9.63 4.66
CA LYS A 20 -9.90 -8.96 3.44
C LYS A 20 -11.28 -8.37 3.70
N HIS A 21 -11.45 -7.11 3.30
CA HIS A 21 -12.69 -6.37 3.26
C HIS A 21 -13.10 -6.17 1.82
N ASP A 22 -14.37 -6.43 1.52
CA ASP A 22 -14.95 -6.23 0.19
C ASP A 22 -16.08 -5.23 0.29
N TRP A 23 -15.77 -3.97 -0.02
CA TRP A 23 -16.69 -2.83 0.13
C TRP A 23 -17.09 -2.23 -1.22
N ASN A 24 -17.14 -3.05 -2.27
CA ASN A 24 -17.51 -2.67 -3.63
C ASN A 24 -16.67 -1.52 -4.24
N CYS A 25 -15.50 -1.24 -3.67
CA CYS A 25 -14.54 -0.24 -4.15
C CYS A 25 -13.14 -0.83 -4.28
N GLY A 26 -13.06 -2.14 -4.47
CA GLY A 26 -11.82 -2.91 -4.44
C GLY A 26 -11.52 -3.52 -3.07
N PRO A 27 -10.64 -4.52 -3.02
CA PRO A 27 -10.36 -5.25 -1.79
C PRO A 27 -9.45 -4.45 -0.87
N PHE A 28 -9.82 -4.24 0.38
CA PHE A 28 -8.93 -3.69 1.40
C PHE A 28 -8.54 -4.76 2.40
N TYR A 29 -7.45 -4.54 3.13
CA TYR A 29 -6.91 -5.54 4.05
C TYR A 29 -6.61 -4.91 5.39
N SER A 30 -7.22 -5.39 6.48
CA SER A 30 -6.72 -5.04 7.80
C SER A 30 -5.71 -6.06 8.30
N LEU A 31 -4.66 -5.59 8.95
CA LEU A 31 -3.61 -6.40 9.58
C LEU A 31 -3.59 -6.11 11.07
N TYR A 32 -3.69 -7.16 11.89
CA TYR A 32 -3.63 -7.10 13.35
C TYR A 32 -2.39 -7.87 13.80
N ALA A 33 -1.41 -7.21 14.39
CA ALA A 33 -0.10 -7.79 14.71
C ALA A 33 0.25 -7.75 16.20
N HIS A 34 1.41 -8.32 16.52
CA HIS A 34 1.98 -8.48 17.85
C HIS A 34 1.09 -9.32 18.78
N LEU A 35 0.29 -10.22 18.20
CA LEU A 35 -0.72 -10.96 18.93
C LEU A 35 -0.09 -11.97 19.89
N SER A 36 -0.71 -12.20 21.04
CA SER A 36 -0.33 -13.29 21.95
C SER A 36 -0.92 -14.61 21.45
N ARG A 37 -2.19 -14.59 21.03
CA ARG A 37 -2.96 -15.73 20.56
C ARG A 37 -3.90 -15.31 19.43
N VAL A 38 -4.07 -16.19 18.45
CA VAL A 38 -5.08 -16.06 17.39
C VAL A 38 -6.19 -17.07 17.65
N SER A 39 -7.46 -16.64 17.64
CA SER A 39 -8.62 -17.53 17.79
C SER A 39 -9.33 -17.80 16.47
N ALA A 40 -9.20 -16.90 15.50
CA ALA A 40 -9.75 -17.08 14.16
C ALA A 40 -9.00 -18.15 13.36
N LYS A 41 -9.64 -18.63 12.29
CA LYS A 41 -9.09 -19.53 11.28
C LYS A 41 -9.11 -18.85 9.91
N VAL A 42 -8.18 -19.27 9.05
CA VAL A 42 -8.22 -18.85 7.63
C VAL A 42 -9.51 -19.37 7.01
N GLY A 43 -10.22 -18.50 6.29
CA GLY A 43 -11.55 -18.79 5.72
C GLY A 43 -12.71 -18.24 6.56
N ASP A 44 -12.50 -17.90 7.83
CA ASP A 44 -13.58 -17.38 8.68
C ASP A 44 -14.19 -16.09 8.08
N LYS A 45 -15.53 -16.05 8.04
CA LYS A 45 -16.28 -14.81 7.78
C LYS A 45 -16.56 -14.14 9.11
N VAL A 46 -16.16 -12.88 9.26
CA VAL A 46 -16.24 -12.14 10.53
C VAL A 46 -16.88 -10.78 10.28
N ILE A 47 -17.52 -10.23 11.31
CA ILE A 47 -18.14 -8.90 11.31
C ILE A 47 -17.53 -8.03 12.40
N GLY A 48 -17.91 -6.75 12.44
CA GLY A 48 -17.55 -5.86 13.55
C GLY A 48 -17.93 -6.46 14.90
N GLY A 49 -16.98 -6.49 15.84
CA GLY A 49 -17.17 -7.05 17.18
C GLY A 49 -16.85 -8.55 17.33
N THR A 50 -16.62 -9.29 16.24
CA THR A 50 -16.21 -10.71 16.34
C THR A 50 -14.80 -10.83 16.96
N PRO A 51 -14.61 -11.60 18.05
CA PRO A 51 -13.28 -11.85 18.61
C PRO A 51 -12.40 -12.70 17.68
N ILE A 52 -11.30 -12.13 17.17
CA ILE A 52 -10.39 -12.81 16.22
C ILE A 52 -9.04 -13.22 16.83
N ALA A 53 -8.61 -12.54 17.90
CA ALA A 53 -7.30 -12.70 18.52
C ALA A 53 -7.22 -11.97 19.86
N ILE A 54 -6.12 -12.19 20.58
CA ILE A 54 -5.75 -11.48 21.81
C ILE A 54 -4.45 -10.73 21.56
N MET A 55 -4.41 -9.44 21.95
CA MET A 55 -3.19 -8.61 21.87
C MET A 55 -2.04 -9.23 22.66
N GLY A 56 -0.80 -8.86 22.32
CA GLY A 56 0.38 -9.40 22.99
C GLY A 56 1.62 -8.56 22.72
N TYR A 57 2.76 -9.25 22.65
CA TYR A 57 4.08 -8.66 22.47
C TYR A 57 4.99 -9.54 21.58
N SER A 58 4.41 -10.29 20.64
CA SER A 58 5.20 -11.09 19.70
C SER A 58 5.80 -10.24 18.58
N GLY A 59 6.86 -10.73 17.93
CA GLY A 59 7.58 -10.03 16.87
C GLY A 59 8.90 -9.40 17.32
N THR A 60 9.52 -8.65 16.43
CA THR A 60 10.87 -8.12 16.65
C THR A 60 10.81 -6.81 17.43
N GLY A 61 11.60 -6.72 18.50
CA GLY A 61 11.78 -5.47 19.25
C GLY A 61 10.58 -5.08 20.11
N ILE A 62 9.73 -6.03 20.51
CA ILE A 62 8.60 -5.81 21.42
C ILE A 62 8.76 -6.67 22.66
N SER A 63 8.38 -6.12 23.80
CA SER A 63 8.42 -6.74 25.12
C SER A 63 7.05 -6.62 25.78
N ARG A 64 6.85 -7.31 26.90
CA ARG A 64 5.60 -7.21 27.68
C ARG A 64 5.26 -5.77 28.09
N THR A 65 6.26 -4.96 28.43
CA THR A 65 6.08 -3.54 28.80
C THR A 65 5.69 -2.66 27.60
N ARG A 66 5.92 -3.14 26.38
CA ARG A 66 5.57 -2.47 25.12
C ARG A 66 4.45 -3.21 24.40
N ALA A 67 3.66 -4.03 25.11
CA ALA A 67 2.55 -4.76 24.51
C ALA A 67 1.52 -3.78 23.95
N HIS A 68 1.21 -3.91 22.66
CA HIS A 68 0.23 -3.09 21.97
C HIS A 68 -0.35 -3.87 20.79
N LEU A 69 -1.49 -3.41 20.28
CA LEU A 69 -2.00 -3.86 19.00
C LEU A 69 -1.40 -2.97 17.90
N HIS A 70 -0.70 -3.57 16.94
CA HIS A 70 -0.38 -2.89 15.69
C HIS A 70 -1.50 -3.18 14.68
N LEU A 71 -2.17 -2.12 14.23
CA LEU A 71 -3.30 -2.18 13.32
C LEU A 71 -2.99 -1.40 12.05
N GLU A 72 -3.20 -2.03 10.90
CA GLU A 72 -3.16 -1.37 9.60
C GLU A 72 -4.46 -1.60 8.85
N LEU A 73 -4.82 -0.65 7.97
CA LEU A 73 -5.77 -0.85 6.88
C LEU A 73 -5.05 -0.53 5.58
N CYS A 74 -5.02 -1.47 4.65
CA CYS A 74 -4.08 -1.47 3.56
C CYS A 74 -4.72 -1.77 2.21
N MET A 75 -4.10 -1.21 1.17
CA MET A 75 -4.25 -1.69 -0.21
C MET A 75 -3.21 -2.77 -0.49
N LEU A 76 -3.55 -3.74 -1.34
CA LEU A 76 -2.57 -4.70 -1.85
C LEU A 76 -1.81 -4.09 -3.04
N SER A 77 -0.47 -4.09 -2.99
CA SER A 77 0.35 -3.49 -4.06
C SER A 77 0.35 -4.34 -5.33
N THR A 78 0.68 -5.63 -5.23
CA THR A 78 0.74 -6.57 -6.37
C THR A 78 0.41 -8.00 -5.93
N LYS A 79 -0.12 -8.81 -6.84
CA LYS A 79 -0.19 -10.28 -6.65
C LYS A 79 1.14 -10.97 -6.95
N ASN A 80 2.05 -10.32 -7.67
CA ASN A 80 3.35 -10.85 -8.08
C ASN A 80 4.46 -10.48 -7.08
N PHE A 81 4.12 -10.44 -5.79
CA PHE A 81 5.03 -9.93 -4.75
C PHE A 81 6.31 -10.76 -4.61
N THR A 82 6.20 -12.08 -4.77
CA THR A 82 7.35 -13.01 -4.76
C THR A 82 8.39 -12.65 -5.83
N ASP A 83 7.93 -12.35 -7.05
CA ASP A 83 8.83 -11.96 -8.15
C ASP A 83 9.49 -10.63 -7.85
N TRP A 84 8.71 -9.68 -7.32
CA TRP A 84 9.21 -8.37 -6.93
C TRP A 84 10.30 -8.42 -5.84
N ILE A 85 10.14 -9.26 -4.82
CA ILE A 85 11.20 -9.46 -3.81
C ILE A 85 12.36 -10.34 -4.32
N GLY A 86 12.15 -11.09 -5.41
CA GLY A 86 13.15 -11.97 -6.02
C GLY A 86 13.49 -13.21 -5.21
N THR A 87 12.67 -13.59 -4.23
CA THR A 87 12.86 -14.74 -3.35
C THR A 87 11.52 -15.26 -2.83
N LYS A 88 11.51 -16.42 -2.19
CA LYS A 88 10.28 -16.97 -1.59
C LYS A 88 9.75 -16.02 -0.51
N ALA A 89 8.54 -15.50 -0.70
CA ALA A 89 7.84 -14.71 0.32
C ALA A 89 7.25 -15.66 1.39
N PRO A 90 7.74 -15.68 2.64
CA PRO A 90 7.24 -16.60 3.67
C PRO A 90 5.75 -16.42 3.96
N HIS A 91 5.24 -15.20 3.71
CA HIS A 91 3.85 -14.81 3.93
C HIS A 91 3.07 -14.61 2.62
N GLY A 92 3.64 -15.05 1.49
CA GLY A 92 3.04 -14.87 0.16
C GLY A 92 2.72 -13.40 -0.13
N ILE A 93 1.54 -13.16 -0.71
CA ILE A 93 1.06 -11.80 -1.03
C ILE A 93 0.66 -10.99 0.21
N TYR A 94 0.55 -11.62 1.38
CA TYR A 94 0.14 -10.97 2.64
C TYR A 94 1.32 -10.53 3.52
N ASP A 95 2.54 -10.58 2.97
CA ASP A 95 3.71 -9.94 3.57
C ASP A 95 3.44 -8.45 3.75
N GLY A 96 3.69 -7.90 4.94
CA GLY A 96 3.38 -6.50 5.24
C GLY A 96 4.11 -5.49 4.33
N ARG A 97 5.22 -5.88 3.69
CA ARG A 97 5.88 -5.04 2.68
C ARG A 97 5.05 -4.86 1.39
N ASN A 98 4.09 -5.76 1.13
CA ASN A 98 3.15 -5.69 0.00
C ASN A 98 1.86 -4.94 0.35
N LEU A 99 1.65 -4.61 1.63
CA LEU A 99 0.47 -3.93 2.14
C LEU A 99 0.76 -2.44 2.29
N ILE A 100 0.04 -1.61 1.53
CA ILE A 100 0.21 -0.16 1.53
C ILE A 100 -0.80 0.43 2.52
N GLY A 101 -0.31 0.80 3.70
CA GLY A 101 -1.12 1.37 4.77
C GLY A 101 -1.75 2.71 4.41
N VAL A 102 -3.06 2.82 4.67
CA VAL A 102 -3.84 4.05 4.67
C VAL A 102 -3.67 4.76 6.02
N ASP A 103 -3.84 6.08 6.04
CA ASP A 103 -3.96 6.83 7.30
C ASP A 103 -5.27 6.46 8.00
N LEU A 104 -5.21 5.39 8.79
CA LEU A 104 -6.36 4.82 9.48
C LEU A 104 -6.89 5.75 10.58
N ALA A 105 -6.03 6.55 11.20
CA ALA A 105 -6.44 7.48 12.25
C ALA A 105 -7.31 8.60 11.65
N SER A 106 -6.83 9.23 10.56
CA SER A 106 -7.61 10.26 9.86
C SER A 106 -8.89 9.69 9.25
N LEU A 107 -8.85 8.45 8.73
CA LEU A 107 -10.06 7.78 8.24
C LEU A 107 -11.07 7.56 9.37
N PHE A 108 -10.62 7.08 10.53
CA PHE A 108 -11.49 6.87 11.68
C PHE A 108 -12.15 8.17 12.13
N LEU A 109 -11.40 9.27 12.21
CA LEU A 109 -11.94 10.59 12.54
C LEU A 109 -12.96 11.05 11.49
N ALA A 110 -12.66 10.90 10.20
CA ALA A 110 -13.61 11.25 9.13
C ALA A 110 -14.92 10.45 9.26
N THR A 111 -14.86 9.16 9.61
CA THR A 111 -16.06 8.33 9.83
C THR A 111 -16.86 8.72 11.07
N LYS A 112 -16.25 9.43 12.04
CA LYS A 112 -16.98 10.00 13.19
C LYS A 112 -17.74 11.27 12.83
N GLU A 113 -17.25 12.02 11.84
CA GLU A 113 -17.88 13.26 11.37
C GLU A 113 -19.02 12.99 10.38
N SER A 114 -18.94 11.89 9.61
CA SER A 114 -19.98 11.54 8.63
C SER A 114 -20.03 10.05 8.32
N ASP A 115 -21.26 9.50 8.30
CA ASP A 115 -21.52 8.13 7.84
C ASP A 115 -21.41 7.97 6.31
N LYS A 116 -21.17 9.06 5.57
CA LYS A 116 -21.06 9.04 4.09
C LYS A 116 -19.63 8.84 3.58
N VAL A 117 -18.66 8.66 4.49
CA VAL A 117 -17.27 8.46 4.11
C VAL A 117 -17.11 7.15 3.37
N THR A 118 -16.49 7.20 2.19
CA THR A 118 -16.07 6.03 1.43
C THR A 118 -14.57 6.08 1.25
N LEU A 119 -13.92 4.92 1.20
CA LEU A 119 -12.46 4.86 1.01
C LEU A 119 -11.97 5.57 -0.25
N PRO A 120 -12.60 5.41 -1.43
CA PRO A 120 -12.19 6.15 -2.62
C PRO A 120 -12.23 7.66 -2.41
N LYS A 121 -13.33 8.21 -1.88
CA LYS A 121 -13.45 9.66 -1.63
C LYS A 121 -12.44 10.15 -0.59
N PHE A 122 -12.23 9.39 0.48
CA PHE A 122 -11.25 9.72 1.49
C PHE A 122 -9.83 9.78 0.91
N LEU A 123 -9.44 8.76 0.14
CA LEU A 123 -8.13 8.72 -0.51
C LEU A 123 -7.98 9.79 -1.60
N GLU A 124 -9.01 10.01 -2.41
CA GLU A 124 -9.01 11.06 -3.45
C GLU A 124 -8.89 12.48 -2.87
N SER A 125 -9.30 12.70 -1.63
CA SER A 125 -9.11 13.99 -0.95
C SER A 125 -7.67 14.27 -0.54
N ALA A 126 -6.81 13.25 -0.51
CA ALA A 126 -5.41 13.40 -0.16
C ALA A 126 -4.67 14.19 -1.25
N SER A 127 -3.90 15.20 -0.83
CA SER A 127 -3.03 15.93 -1.74
C SER A 127 -1.82 15.07 -2.16
N PRO A 128 -1.57 14.87 -3.46
CA PRO A 128 -0.40 14.14 -3.93
C PRO A 128 0.90 14.77 -3.42
N TYR A 129 1.81 13.94 -2.92
CA TYR A 129 3.17 14.37 -2.60
C TYR A 129 4.07 14.29 -3.83
N PHE A 130 3.95 13.24 -4.63
CA PHE A 130 4.75 13.10 -5.85
C PHE A 130 3.98 12.37 -6.93
N LYS A 131 4.41 12.57 -8.18
CA LYS A 131 3.91 11.84 -9.34
C LYS A 131 5.04 11.28 -10.17
N VAL A 132 4.79 10.12 -10.77
CA VAL A 132 5.74 9.39 -11.59
C VAL A 132 5.10 9.05 -12.93
N ALA A 133 5.71 9.48 -14.03
CA ALA A 133 5.40 8.97 -15.36
C ALA A 133 6.14 7.65 -15.59
N ILE A 134 5.44 6.64 -16.09
CA ILE A 134 5.94 5.31 -16.44
C ILE A 134 5.56 4.97 -17.89
N PRO A 135 6.40 4.25 -18.65
CA PRO A 135 6.02 3.78 -19.97
C PRO A 135 4.72 2.96 -19.89
N ARG A 136 3.76 3.25 -20.77
CA ARG A 136 2.51 2.48 -20.86
C ARG A 136 2.79 1.24 -21.71
N LYS A 137 2.66 0.07 -21.08
CA LYS A 137 2.74 -1.23 -21.75
C LYS A 137 1.36 -1.86 -21.78
N ASP A 138 0.86 -2.21 -20.59
CA ASP A 138 -0.45 -2.79 -20.36
C ASP A 138 -1.20 -2.02 -19.26
N GLU A 139 -2.46 -2.38 -19.07
CA GLU A 139 -3.20 -1.93 -17.90
C GLU A 139 -2.53 -2.39 -16.59
N LEU A 140 -2.36 -1.46 -15.64
CA LEU A 140 -1.76 -1.76 -14.34
C LEU A 140 -2.66 -2.69 -13.51
N GLU A 141 -2.08 -3.70 -12.87
CA GLU A 141 -2.84 -4.67 -12.06
C GLU A 141 -3.65 -3.99 -10.94
N ILE A 142 -3.11 -2.90 -10.39
CA ILE A 142 -3.76 -2.15 -9.32
C ILE A 142 -5.03 -1.43 -9.78
N THR A 143 -5.11 -0.96 -11.03
CA THR A 143 -6.32 -0.30 -11.56
C THR A 143 -7.41 -1.30 -11.90
N LYS A 144 -7.06 -2.56 -12.15
CA LYS A 144 -8.05 -3.66 -12.22
C LYS A 144 -8.70 -3.92 -10.86
N ARG A 145 -7.91 -3.85 -9.77
CA ARG A 145 -8.41 -4.05 -8.39
C ARG A 145 -9.14 -2.84 -7.82
N TYR A 146 -8.70 -1.64 -8.19
CA TYR A 146 -9.27 -0.37 -7.72
C TYR A 146 -9.58 0.52 -8.94
N PRO A 147 -10.69 0.27 -9.67
CA PRO A 147 -11.02 0.98 -10.91
C PRO A 147 -11.13 2.50 -10.74
N TRP A 148 -11.51 2.97 -9.54
CA TRP A 148 -11.61 4.40 -9.21
C TRP A 148 -10.27 5.15 -9.26
N LEU A 149 -9.12 4.44 -9.27
CA LEU A 149 -7.81 5.05 -9.51
C LEU A 149 -7.66 5.56 -10.95
N LYS A 150 -8.41 5.01 -11.92
CA LYS A 150 -8.35 5.47 -13.31
C LYS A 150 -8.97 6.85 -13.43
N LYS A 151 -8.20 7.82 -13.91
CA LYS A 151 -8.68 9.17 -14.23
C LYS A 151 -8.30 9.51 -15.68
N GLY A 152 -9.19 10.18 -16.41
CA GLY A 152 -9.02 10.47 -17.84
C GLY A 152 -9.38 9.28 -18.75
N ASP A 153 -9.07 9.40 -20.04
CA ASP A 153 -9.43 8.41 -21.06
C ASP A 153 -8.37 7.29 -21.18
N HIS A 154 -8.63 6.17 -20.51
CA HIS A 154 -7.77 4.98 -20.58
C HIS A 154 -7.98 4.14 -21.84
N ASN A 155 -8.98 4.44 -22.67
CA ASN A 155 -9.28 3.67 -23.89
C ASN A 155 -8.45 4.15 -25.07
N SER A 156 -8.10 5.44 -25.11
CA SER A 156 -7.17 5.97 -26.11
C SER A 156 -5.72 5.60 -25.82
N ASP A 157 -4.92 5.47 -26.88
CA ASP A 157 -3.49 5.20 -26.77
C ASP A 157 -2.73 6.39 -26.14
N SER A 158 -1.77 6.06 -25.27
CA SER A 158 -0.86 7.04 -24.70
C SER A 158 0.53 6.42 -24.51
N PRO A 159 1.63 7.19 -24.67
CA PRO A 159 2.97 6.66 -24.47
C PRO A 159 3.30 6.33 -23.00
N SER A 160 2.60 6.96 -22.05
CA SER A 160 2.84 6.74 -20.63
C SER A 160 1.57 6.79 -19.78
N PHE A 161 1.70 6.32 -18.53
CA PHE A 161 0.80 6.65 -17.43
C PHE A 161 1.53 7.54 -16.42
N GLU A 162 0.83 8.52 -15.86
CA GLU A 162 1.26 9.25 -14.67
C GLU A 162 0.51 8.72 -13.45
N ILE A 163 1.26 8.20 -12.48
CA ILE A 163 0.71 7.74 -11.19
C ILE A 163 0.99 8.80 -10.13
N SER A 164 -0.03 9.18 -9.38
CA SER A 164 0.10 10.08 -8.23
C SER A 164 0.11 9.32 -6.91
N PHE A 165 0.93 9.77 -5.96
CA PHE A 165 1.12 9.12 -4.67
C PHE A 165 1.10 10.11 -3.51
N THR A 166 0.67 9.65 -2.34
CA THR A 166 1.02 10.28 -1.05
C THR A 166 2.52 10.15 -0.79
N ASP A 167 3.03 10.83 0.24
CA ASP A 167 4.40 10.68 0.73
C ASP A 167 4.71 9.25 1.19
N SER A 168 3.75 8.62 1.87
CA SER A 168 3.81 7.22 2.30
C SER A 168 3.71 6.20 1.16
N GLY A 169 3.30 6.63 -0.04
CA GLY A 169 3.24 5.80 -1.25
C GLY A 169 1.87 5.18 -1.54
N ILE A 170 0.79 5.73 -0.99
CA ILE A 170 -0.57 5.33 -1.36
C ILE A 170 -0.86 5.87 -2.76
N PRO A 171 -1.26 5.03 -3.73
CA PRO A 171 -1.64 5.50 -5.06
C PRO A 171 -2.98 6.23 -4.99
N LEU A 172 -3.05 7.39 -5.63
CA LEU A 172 -4.23 8.27 -5.61
C LEU A 172 -4.92 8.33 -6.97
N SER A 173 -4.15 8.26 -8.05
CA SER A 173 -4.68 8.20 -9.41
C SER A 173 -3.67 7.66 -10.42
N VAL A 174 -4.19 7.16 -11.54
CA VAL A 174 -3.46 6.77 -12.74
C VAL A 174 -4.08 7.50 -13.93
N VAL A 175 -3.29 8.35 -14.58
CA VAL A 175 -3.73 9.22 -15.68
C VAL A 175 -2.93 8.88 -16.95
N PRO A 176 -3.57 8.62 -18.10
CA PRO A 176 -2.90 8.51 -19.39
C PRO A 176 -2.19 9.82 -19.73
N SER A 177 -0.96 9.75 -20.24
CA SER A 177 -0.14 10.92 -20.51
C SER A 177 0.54 10.83 -21.88
N HIS A 178 0.53 11.95 -22.62
CA HIS A 178 1.25 12.10 -23.89
C HIS A 178 2.75 12.30 -23.71
N ARG A 179 3.24 12.40 -22.46
CA ARG A 179 4.67 12.48 -22.19
C ARG A 179 5.35 11.17 -22.57
N LYS A 180 6.32 11.23 -23.48
CA LYS A 180 7.15 10.06 -23.80
C LYS A 180 8.23 9.89 -22.72
N VAL A 181 8.24 8.72 -22.08
CA VAL A 181 9.28 8.33 -21.11
C VAL A 181 9.72 6.90 -21.41
N THR A 182 11.00 6.61 -21.23
CA THR A 182 11.57 5.26 -21.39
C THR A 182 11.76 4.52 -20.07
N LYS A 183 11.57 5.22 -18.95
CA LYS A 183 11.69 4.70 -17.58
C LYS A 183 10.87 5.56 -16.62
N ALA A 184 10.58 5.01 -15.43
CA ALA A 184 9.95 5.74 -14.33
C ALA A 184 10.65 7.08 -14.07
N THR A 185 9.91 8.18 -14.21
CA THR A 185 10.42 9.55 -14.18
C THR A 185 9.53 10.43 -13.32
N ILE A 186 10.11 11.19 -12.38
CA ILE A 186 9.35 12.15 -11.56
C ILE A 186 8.83 13.28 -12.45
N THR A 187 7.52 13.51 -12.39
CA THR A 187 6.84 14.61 -13.10
C THR A 187 6.36 15.71 -12.18
N PHE A 188 6.17 15.39 -10.90
CA PHE A 188 5.76 16.33 -9.87
C PHE A 188 6.30 15.90 -8.50
N VAL A 189 6.65 16.89 -7.68
CA VAL A 189 6.89 16.72 -6.24
C VAL A 189 6.40 17.95 -5.49
N ARG A 190 5.79 17.76 -4.33
CA ARG A 190 5.39 18.82 -3.41
C ARG A 190 6.64 19.49 -2.85
N THR A 191 6.66 20.82 -2.87
CA THR A 191 7.78 21.61 -2.33
C THR A 191 8.02 21.30 -0.86
N THR A 192 9.28 21.09 -0.47
CA THR A 192 9.69 21.00 0.95
C THR A 192 10.98 21.79 1.20
N ARG A 193 11.17 22.23 2.46
CA ARG A 193 12.39 22.91 2.91
C ARG A 193 13.50 21.95 3.34
N SER A 194 13.20 20.66 3.49
CA SER A 194 14.15 19.61 3.87
C SER A 194 14.27 18.55 2.77
N LYS A 195 14.99 17.45 3.00
CA LYS A 195 15.16 16.39 2.00
C LYS A 195 13.85 15.63 1.80
N HIS A 196 13.47 15.37 0.54
CA HIS A 196 12.32 14.50 0.22
C HIS A 196 12.46 13.09 0.80
N GLU A 197 13.69 12.65 1.02
CA GLU A 197 14.03 11.34 1.58
C GLU A 197 13.31 11.05 2.91
N PHE A 198 13.19 12.08 3.77
CA PHE A 198 12.60 11.97 5.10
C PHE A 198 11.08 11.75 5.08
N TYR A 199 10.39 12.23 4.05
CA TYR A 199 8.94 12.08 3.92
C TYR A 199 8.56 10.84 3.10
N THR A 200 9.43 10.44 2.17
CA THR A 200 9.09 9.43 1.17
C THR A 200 9.66 8.05 1.50
N ARG A 201 10.04 7.78 2.75
CA ARG A 201 10.68 6.52 3.18
C ARG A 201 11.91 6.19 2.32
N GLY A 202 12.70 7.21 1.97
CA GLY A 202 13.87 7.08 1.11
C GLY A 202 13.58 6.77 -0.36
N ARG A 203 12.35 6.91 -0.85
CA ARG A 203 12.02 6.67 -2.26
C ARG A 203 12.48 7.80 -3.18
N LEU A 204 12.47 9.04 -2.69
CA LEU A 204 12.95 10.21 -3.40
C LEU A 204 14.19 10.80 -2.73
N THR A 205 15.07 11.37 -3.54
CA THR A 205 16.11 12.30 -3.10
C THR A 205 15.87 13.69 -3.68
N GLY A 206 16.58 14.70 -3.19
CA GLY A 206 16.41 16.11 -3.57
C GLY A 206 15.71 16.96 -2.52
N ILE A 207 15.52 18.25 -2.84
CA ILE A 207 14.97 19.30 -1.96
C ILE A 207 14.10 20.23 -2.81
N GLY A 208 13.14 20.91 -2.18
CA GLY A 208 12.34 21.93 -2.85
C GLY A 208 11.42 21.30 -3.89
N ARG A 209 11.52 21.78 -5.13
CA ARG A 209 10.71 21.30 -6.27
C ARG A 209 11.46 20.28 -7.14
N LYS A 210 12.64 19.83 -6.72
CA LYS A 210 13.52 18.94 -7.49
C LYS A 210 13.63 17.61 -6.76
N ALA A 211 13.17 16.53 -7.41
CA ALA A 211 13.31 15.18 -6.89
C ALA A 211 13.72 14.18 -7.96
N THR A 212 14.40 13.12 -7.55
CA THR A 212 14.73 11.95 -8.38
C THR A 212 14.42 10.67 -7.61
N LEU A 213 14.00 9.62 -8.32
CA LEU A 213 13.81 8.29 -7.73
C LEU A 213 15.15 7.71 -7.28
N THR A 214 15.23 7.28 -6.02
CA THR A 214 16.36 6.49 -5.52
C THR A 214 16.29 5.06 -6.06
N ARG A 215 17.24 4.20 -5.68
CA ARG A 215 17.12 2.75 -5.92
C ARG A 215 15.85 2.19 -5.27
N ASN A 216 15.53 2.62 -4.05
CA ASN A 216 14.30 2.21 -3.35
C ASN A 216 13.05 2.74 -4.06
N GLY A 217 13.08 3.99 -4.53
CA GLY A 217 11.97 4.57 -5.30
C GLY A 217 11.67 3.82 -6.60
N ARG A 218 12.71 3.44 -7.35
CA ARG A 218 12.56 2.61 -8.56
C ARG A 218 11.96 1.24 -8.24
N LYS A 219 12.45 0.57 -7.19
CA LYS A 219 11.84 -0.69 -6.73
C LYS A 219 10.38 -0.52 -6.34
N PHE A 220 10.05 0.55 -5.61
CA PHE A 220 8.68 0.84 -5.22
C PHE A 220 7.75 1.06 -6.43
N VAL A 221 8.15 1.86 -7.43
CA VAL A 221 7.33 2.08 -8.63
C VAL A 221 7.09 0.77 -9.38
N ALA A 222 8.09 -0.11 -9.42
CA ALA A 222 7.98 -1.39 -10.09
C ALA A 222 7.01 -2.38 -9.43
N LEU A 223 6.57 -2.14 -8.18
CA LEU A 223 5.45 -2.89 -7.59
C LEU A 223 4.18 -2.76 -8.44
N PHE A 224 4.01 -1.62 -9.11
CA PHE A 224 2.80 -1.32 -9.87
C PHE A 224 2.90 -1.67 -11.35
N THR A 225 4.11 -1.78 -11.89
CA THR A 225 4.36 -1.93 -13.34
C THR A 225 4.73 -3.35 -13.77
N ASN A 226 4.79 -4.30 -12.83
CA ASN A 226 5.26 -5.67 -13.07
C ASN A 226 6.66 -5.74 -13.73
N GLU A 227 7.48 -4.69 -13.64
CA GLU A 227 8.82 -4.68 -14.26
C GLU A 227 9.77 -5.79 -13.74
N TYR A 228 9.47 -6.36 -12.58
CA TYR A 228 10.24 -7.45 -11.98
C TYR A 228 9.58 -8.84 -12.13
N THR A 229 8.41 -8.95 -12.77
CA THR A 229 7.87 -10.29 -13.08
C THR A 229 8.81 -10.96 -14.07
N LYS A 230 9.35 -12.11 -13.69
CA LYS A 230 10.11 -12.95 -14.62
C LYS A 230 9.17 -13.36 -15.77
N PRO A 231 9.66 -13.41 -17.03
CA PRO A 231 8.88 -14.01 -18.10
C PRO A 231 8.50 -15.46 -17.79
#